data_AF-A0A640WBD2-F1
#
_entry.id   AF-A0A640WBD2-F1
#
_cell.length_a   1.000
_cell.length_b   1.000
_cell.length_c   1.000
_cell.angle_alpha   90.00
_cell.angle_beta   90.00
_cell.angle_gamma   90.00
#
_symmetry.space_group_name_H-M   'P 1'
#
loop_
_entity.id
_entity.type
_entity.pdbx_description
1 polymer ?
#
loop_
_entity_poly.entity_id
_entity_poly.type
_entity_poly.pdbx_seq_one_letter_code
_entity_poly.pdbx_strand_id
1 'polypeptide(L)'
;MNKIIAFGMAILFLLPAAGFINNGNKGKQLIWYGEKSIYIKAGDDFYIHFNSSHGLEFKEQQFNLTSLEKKAIARAPPWIRSRLARQFEFINESYARLILNSPRKYVDEIAFSIATCPVNAMPPPKLLYDNARFIYQNAKHIQYARLIELDNGSTTIEYTMLDNGKEKHIVCPMSIYYRYVVHPRITFEDAEYVYGKFWREYLFYHNDIDYPLLMEKLNGIEWLWDNKTYYPPAHRTWKWSMENHPTAIETLNYWVGKTVNQLATGDRPGQPNVIAHEHNGYCGELQQIAVAAQRAALIPSVGICDLG
;
A
#
# COMPACT_ATOMS: atom_id res chain seq x y z
N MET A 1 40.66 -18.23 -16.14
CA MET A 1 39.44 -19.05 -16.27
C MET A 1 38.36 -18.45 -15.37
N ASN A 2 37.17 -18.29 -15.94
CA ASN A 2 35.89 -17.92 -15.34
C ASN A 2 35.68 -16.44 -14.97
N LYS A 3 35.46 -15.66 -16.03
CA LYS A 3 34.50 -14.54 -16.07
C LYS A 3 33.11 -15.07 -15.73
N ILE A 4 32.38 -14.42 -14.82
CA ILE A 4 30.91 -14.48 -14.81
C ILE A 4 30.40 -13.06 -15.03
N ILE A 5 29.75 -12.93 -16.18
CA ILE A 5 29.13 -11.73 -16.72
C ILE A 5 27.82 -11.53 -15.98
N ALA A 6 27.68 -10.43 -15.25
CA ALA A 6 26.38 -9.96 -14.79
C ALA A 6 25.67 -9.32 -16.00
N PHE A 7 24.66 -10.00 -16.52
CA PHE A 7 23.81 -9.51 -17.60
C PHE A 7 22.88 -8.42 -17.04
N GLY A 8 23.28 -7.16 -17.15
CA GLY A 8 22.42 -6.01 -16.87
C GLY A 8 21.42 -5.83 -18.01
N MET A 9 20.14 -5.76 -17.68
CA MET A 9 19.08 -5.54 -18.66
C MET A 9 19.11 -4.07 -19.11
N ALA A 10 19.67 -3.82 -20.30
CA ALA A 10 19.65 -2.51 -20.94
C ALA A 10 18.28 -2.32 -21.62
N ILE A 11 17.42 -1.48 -21.05
CA ILE A 11 16.22 -1.02 -21.76
C ILE A 11 16.63 0.21 -22.58
N LEU A 12 16.99 -0.03 -23.84
CA LEU A 12 17.20 1.01 -24.86
C LEU A 12 15.85 1.45 -25.41
N PHE A 13 15.36 2.61 -25.00
CA PHE A 13 14.24 3.27 -25.68
C PHE A 13 14.75 3.99 -26.92
N LEU A 14 14.82 3.28 -28.04
CA LEU A 14 14.99 3.87 -29.37
C LEU A 14 13.61 4.20 -29.95
N LEU A 15 13.08 5.36 -29.58
CA LEU A 15 11.92 5.94 -30.27
C LEU A 15 12.23 7.39 -30.63
N PRO A 16 12.23 7.78 -31.91
CA PRO A 16 12.24 9.18 -32.28
C PRO A 16 10.93 9.81 -31.82
N ALA A 17 11.00 10.66 -30.78
CA ALA A 17 9.85 11.46 -30.34
C ALA A 17 9.80 12.75 -31.19
N ALA A 18 8.75 12.91 -32.00
CA ALA A 18 8.48 14.15 -32.73
C ALA A 18 7.32 14.89 -32.05
N GLY A 19 7.59 16.09 -31.53
CA GLY A 19 6.55 17.02 -31.07
C GLY A 19 6.10 17.90 -32.23
N PHE A 20 4.79 17.99 -32.46
CA PHE A 20 4.20 18.88 -33.48
C PHE A 20 3.24 19.86 -32.82
N ILE A 21 3.33 21.15 -33.18
CA ILE A 21 2.33 22.15 -32.83
C ILE A 21 1.51 22.45 -34.08
N ASN A 22 0.18 22.40 -33.93
CA ASN A 22 -0.75 22.77 -35.00
C ASN A 22 -1.11 24.24 -34.85
N ASN A 23 -0.42 25.12 -35.58
CA ASN A 23 -0.86 26.50 -35.74
C ASN A 23 -1.79 26.54 -36.94
N GLY A 24 -3.09 26.67 -36.67
CA GLY A 24 -4.23 26.49 -37.58
C GLY A 24 -4.26 27.31 -38.88
N ASN A 25 -3.16 27.94 -39.30
CA ASN A 25 -2.97 28.57 -40.61
C ASN A 25 -1.54 28.49 -41.20
N LYS A 26 -0.57 27.79 -40.58
CA LYS A 26 0.86 27.79 -41.02
C LYS A 26 1.53 26.41 -41.20
N GLY A 27 0.76 25.32 -41.14
CA GLY A 27 1.31 23.96 -41.22
C GLY A 27 2.00 23.50 -39.92
N LYS A 28 2.42 22.24 -39.88
CA LYS A 28 3.10 21.64 -38.71
C LYS A 28 4.57 22.09 -38.69
N GLN A 29 4.99 22.74 -37.61
CA GLN A 29 6.39 23.09 -37.39
C GLN A 29 7.08 22.03 -36.52
N LEU A 30 8.19 21.48 -36.99
CA LEU A 30 9.07 20.62 -36.19
C LEU A 30 9.80 21.48 -35.16
N ILE A 31 9.53 21.24 -33.89
CA ILE A 31 10.06 22.03 -32.76
C ILE A 31 11.19 21.31 -32.00
N TRP A 32 11.36 20.01 -32.21
CA TRP A 32 12.46 19.22 -31.65
C TRP A 32 12.67 17.92 -32.44
N TYR A 33 13.93 17.58 -32.69
CA TYR A 33 14.34 16.29 -33.24
C TYR A 33 15.73 15.96 -32.71
N GLY A 34 15.90 14.78 -32.14
CA GLY A 34 17.19 14.34 -31.62
C GLY A 34 17.09 13.01 -30.88
N GLU A 35 18.26 12.53 -30.46
CA GLU A 35 18.40 11.33 -29.63
C GLU A 35 19.17 11.71 -28.37
N LYS A 36 18.70 11.24 -27.21
CA LYS A 36 19.41 11.40 -25.94
C LYS A 36 19.37 10.09 -25.17
N SER A 37 20.55 9.55 -24.90
CA SER A 37 20.73 8.41 -24.00
C SER A 37 21.14 8.89 -22.62
N ILE A 38 20.49 8.37 -21.58
CA ILE A 38 20.88 8.62 -20.18
C ILE A 38 20.80 7.33 -19.37
N TYR A 39 21.76 7.16 -18.46
CA TYR A 39 21.73 6.12 -17.45
C TYR A 39 21.08 6.66 -16.17
N ILE A 40 19.95 6.07 -15.77
CA ILE A 40 19.25 6.40 -14.53
C ILE A 40 19.58 5.29 -13.54
N LYS A 41 20.23 5.63 -12.41
CA LYS A 41 20.50 4.64 -11.37
C LYS A 41 19.18 4.22 -10.72
N ALA A 42 19.18 3.04 -10.10
CA ALA A 42 18.04 2.61 -9.31
C ALA A 42 17.72 3.66 -8.21
N GLY A 43 16.52 4.23 -8.27
CA GLY A 43 16.07 5.27 -7.34
C GLY A 43 16.32 6.71 -7.78
N ASP A 44 17.03 6.94 -8.89
CA ASP A 44 17.17 8.27 -9.47
C ASP A 44 15.98 8.59 -10.38
N ASP A 45 15.70 9.90 -10.53
CA ASP A 45 14.68 10.42 -11.43
C ASP A 45 15.36 11.15 -12.60
N PHE A 46 14.77 11.07 -13.80
CA PHE A 46 15.14 11.90 -14.93
C PHE A 46 13.93 12.68 -15.44
N TYR A 47 14.13 13.98 -15.64
CA TYR A 47 13.07 14.91 -16.00
C TYR A 47 13.24 15.40 -17.43
N ILE A 48 12.15 15.34 -18.17
CA ILE A 48 12.05 15.87 -19.53
C ILE A 48 10.91 16.88 -19.52
N HIS A 49 11.24 18.14 -19.77
CA HIS A 49 10.25 19.20 -19.90
C HIS A 49 10.03 19.52 -21.38
N PHE A 50 8.78 19.63 -21.80
CA PHE A 50 8.45 20.07 -23.15
C PHE A 50 8.04 21.55 -23.12
N ASN A 51 8.79 22.36 -23.86
CA ASN A 51 8.52 23.78 -24.08
C ASN A 51 8.01 23.97 -25.52
N SER A 52 6.86 24.59 -25.68
CA SER A 52 6.25 24.80 -27.01
C SER A 52 7.09 25.68 -27.96
N SER A 53 8.03 26.47 -27.43
CA SER A 53 8.91 27.34 -28.21
C SER A 53 10.29 26.73 -28.48
N HIS A 54 10.78 25.84 -27.61
CA HIS A 54 12.16 25.34 -27.64
C HIS A 54 12.31 23.82 -27.71
N GLY A 55 11.20 23.07 -27.72
CA GLY A 55 11.24 21.62 -27.78
C GLY A 55 11.48 20.96 -26.41
N LEU A 56 12.27 19.89 -26.36
CA LEU A 56 12.58 19.19 -25.11
C LEU A 56 13.75 19.84 -24.37
N GLU A 57 13.55 20.12 -23.08
CA GLU A 57 14.55 20.58 -22.14
C GLU A 57 14.84 19.48 -21.10
N PHE A 58 16.12 19.27 -20.80
CA PHE A 58 16.57 18.28 -19.83
C PHE A 58 17.22 19.00 -18.66
N LYS A 59 16.51 19.12 -17.55
CA LYS A 59 16.95 19.86 -16.36
C LYS A 59 16.87 18.95 -15.14
N GLU A 60 17.71 19.23 -14.14
CA GLU A 60 17.47 18.69 -12.80
C GLU A 60 16.21 19.34 -12.22
N GLN A 61 15.34 18.52 -11.62
CA GLN A 61 14.14 19.05 -10.98
C GLN A 61 14.53 19.83 -9.73
N GLN A 62 14.21 21.12 -9.73
CA GLN A 62 14.27 21.94 -8.53
C GLN A 62 12.87 22.10 -7.97
N PHE A 63 12.66 21.61 -6.75
CA PHE A 63 11.39 21.75 -6.05
C PHE A 63 11.37 23.09 -5.31
N ASN A 64 10.30 23.88 -5.51
CA ASN A 64 10.11 25.13 -4.78
C ASN A 64 9.53 24.85 -3.38
N LEU A 65 10.37 24.33 -2.49
CA LEU A 65 9.96 23.87 -1.17
C LEU A 65 10.16 24.93 -0.09
N THR A 66 9.20 24.99 0.83
CA THR A 66 9.31 25.82 2.03
C THR A 66 10.35 25.28 3.01
N SER A 67 10.76 26.11 3.97
CA SER A 67 11.72 25.68 5.00
C SER A 67 11.19 24.51 5.84
N LEU A 68 9.86 24.42 6.00
CA LEU A 68 9.19 23.38 6.76
C LEU A 68 9.21 22.05 6.01
N GLU A 69 8.90 22.07 4.72
CA GLU A 69 8.93 20.90 3.84
C GLU A 69 10.35 20.32 3.72
N LYS A 70 11.36 21.17 3.59
CA LYS A 70 12.77 20.74 3.59
C LYS A 70 13.15 20.00 4.87
N LYS A 71 12.68 20.48 6.04
CA LYS A 71 12.88 19.79 7.33
C LYS A 71 12.13 18.46 7.38
N ALA A 72 10.91 18.40 6.87
CA ALA A 72 10.13 17.17 6.81
C ALA A 72 10.79 16.11 5.92
N ILE A 73 11.30 16.50 4.75
CA ILE A 73 12.05 15.62 3.84
C ILE A 73 13.32 15.09 4.53
N ALA A 74 14.07 15.95 5.21
CA ALA A 74 15.28 15.53 5.93
C ALA A 74 14.99 14.53 7.05
N ARG A 75 13.80 14.60 7.67
CA ARG A 75 13.35 13.62 8.67
C ARG A 75 12.93 12.28 8.04
N ALA A 76 12.41 12.29 6.82
CA ALA A 76 12.02 11.07 6.10
C ALA A 76 13.23 10.21 5.70
N PRO A 77 13.05 8.88 5.53
CA PRO A 77 14.11 8.00 5.04
C PRO A 77 14.60 8.39 3.64
N PRO A 78 15.90 8.22 3.30
CA PRO A 78 16.46 8.66 2.02
C PRO A 78 15.69 8.16 0.79
N TRP A 79 15.25 6.90 0.81
CA TRP A 79 14.61 6.23 -0.32
C TRP A 79 13.28 6.85 -0.77
N ILE A 80 12.59 7.62 0.07
CA ILE A 80 11.30 8.25 -0.27
C ILE A 80 11.42 9.76 -0.54
N ARG A 81 12.57 10.38 -0.24
CA ARG A 81 12.72 11.85 -0.22
C ARG A 81 12.37 12.53 -1.54
N SER A 82 12.81 11.98 -2.69
CA SER A 82 12.52 12.57 -4.01
C SER A 82 11.02 12.61 -4.30
N ARG A 83 10.32 11.49 -4.05
CA ARG A 83 8.88 11.37 -4.28
C ARG A 83 8.09 12.27 -3.33
N LEU A 84 8.52 12.34 -2.07
CA LEU A 84 7.92 13.23 -1.08
C LEU A 84 8.10 14.71 -1.44
N ALA A 85 9.29 15.10 -1.91
CA ALA A 85 9.57 16.45 -2.37
C ALA A 85 8.66 16.85 -3.54
N ARG A 86 8.48 15.95 -4.52
CA ARG A 86 7.55 16.14 -5.63
C ARG A 86 6.12 16.33 -5.15
N GLN A 87 5.69 15.53 -4.18
CA GLN A 87 4.32 15.64 -3.68
C GLN A 87 4.05 17.00 -3.02
N PHE A 88 5.02 17.55 -2.27
CA PHE A 88 4.87 18.83 -1.57
C PHE A 88 4.59 20.01 -2.51
N GLU A 89 4.94 19.94 -3.79
CA GLU A 89 4.57 20.99 -4.76
C GLU A 89 3.05 21.13 -4.97
N PHE A 90 2.29 20.09 -4.64
CA PHE A 90 0.86 19.99 -4.95
C PHE A 90 -0.05 19.92 -3.72
N ILE A 91 0.53 19.85 -2.51
CA ILE A 91 -0.21 19.71 -1.26
C ILE A 91 0.19 20.80 -0.28
N ASN A 92 -0.63 21.02 0.74
CA ASN A 92 -0.38 22.08 1.71
C ASN A 92 0.62 21.68 2.81
N GLU A 93 1.16 22.67 3.53
CA GLU A 93 2.18 22.46 4.57
C GLU A 93 1.75 21.58 5.75
N SER A 94 0.45 21.29 5.94
CA SER A 94 0.00 20.46 7.07
C SER A 94 0.59 19.03 7.03
N TYR A 95 0.90 18.51 5.84
CA TYR A 95 1.55 17.22 5.66
C TYR A 95 3.03 17.23 6.07
N ALA A 96 3.73 18.35 5.88
CA ALA A 96 5.08 18.54 6.41
C ALA A 96 5.05 18.59 7.96
N ARG A 97 4.07 19.31 8.54
CA ARG A 97 3.87 19.34 10.01
C ARG A 97 3.57 17.95 10.57
N LEU A 98 2.76 17.15 9.86
CA LEU A 98 2.47 15.78 10.25
C LEU A 98 3.76 14.96 10.40
N ILE A 99 4.65 14.98 9.41
CA ILE A 99 5.93 14.24 9.47
C ILE A 99 6.79 14.71 10.66
N LEU A 100 6.91 16.03 10.84
CA LEU A 100 7.75 16.61 11.88
C LEU A 100 7.25 16.30 13.30
N ASN A 101 5.93 16.29 13.49
CA ASN A 101 5.30 16.09 14.79
C ASN A 101 5.03 14.60 15.10
N SER A 102 5.21 13.70 14.14
CA SER A 102 4.98 12.26 14.34
C SER A 102 6.17 11.57 15.03
N PRO A 103 5.90 10.56 15.89
CA PRO A 103 6.93 9.66 16.41
C PRO A 103 7.80 9.07 15.30
N ARG A 104 9.11 8.89 15.58
CA ARG A 104 10.10 8.45 14.59
C ARG A 104 9.67 7.19 13.83
N LYS A 105 9.11 6.21 14.55
CA LYS A 105 8.61 4.93 14.03
C LYS A 105 7.39 5.02 13.12
N TYR A 106 6.79 6.19 12.90
CA TYR A 106 5.67 6.34 11.95
C TYR A 106 6.07 7.15 10.72
N VAL A 107 7.28 7.73 10.73
CA VAL A 107 7.69 8.75 9.77
C VAL A 107 7.76 8.18 8.36
N ASP A 108 8.28 6.97 8.22
CA ASP A 108 8.44 6.29 6.95
C ASP A 108 7.08 5.89 6.34
N GLU A 109 6.15 5.32 7.11
CA GLU A 109 4.81 5.01 6.58
C GLU A 109 4.00 6.26 6.22
N ILE A 110 4.10 7.31 7.03
CA ILE A 110 3.45 8.60 6.75
C ILE A 110 4.07 9.23 5.50
N ALA A 111 5.40 9.28 5.40
CA ALA A 111 6.10 9.84 4.24
C ALA A 111 5.76 9.05 2.96
N PHE A 112 5.70 7.72 3.04
CA PHE A 112 5.25 6.88 1.93
C PHE A 112 3.82 7.23 1.53
N SER A 113 2.88 7.27 2.49
CA SER A 113 1.48 7.55 2.21
C SER A 113 1.30 8.90 1.51
N ILE A 114 1.95 9.95 2.01
CA ILE A 114 1.96 11.28 1.39
C ILE A 114 2.52 11.18 -0.04
N ALA A 115 3.68 10.55 -0.22
CA ALA A 115 4.38 10.49 -1.50
C ALA A 115 3.72 9.59 -2.56
N THR A 116 2.71 8.78 -2.20
CA THR A 116 2.07 7.83 -3.12
C THR A 116 0.57 7.98 -3.29
N CYS A 117 -0.10 8.71 -2.39
CA CYS A 117 -1.52 9.01 -2.56
C CYS A 117 -1.74 10.01 -3.71
N PRO A 118 -2.80 9.85 -4.50
CA PRO A 118 -3.16 10.82 -5.55
C PRO A 118 -3.42 12.21 -4.95
N VAL A 119 -2.95 13.27 -5.61
CA VAL A 119 -3.13 14.65 -5.14
C VAL A 119 -4.61 15.01 -4.96
N ASN A 120 -5.47 14.57 -5.90
CA ASN A 120 -6.90 14.83 -5.91
C ASN A 120 -7.71 13.95 -4.92
N ALA A 121 -7.07 12.96 -4.32
CA ALA A 121 -7.66 12.04 -3.34
C ALA A 121 -6.72 11.86 -2.13
N MET A 122 -6.06 12.96 -1.74
CA MET A 122 -5.11 12.95 -0.62
C MET A 122 -5.89 12.84 0.70
N PRO A 123 -5.65 11.81 1.53
CA PRO A 123 -6.38 11.67 2.78
C PRO A 123 -5.96 12.75 3.79
N PRO A 124 -6.85 13.16 4.71
CA PRO A 124 -6.51 14.15 5.73
C PRO A 124 -5.28 13.73 6.57
N PRO A 125 -4.44 14.68 7.03
CA PRO A 125 -3.25 14.36 7.81
C PRO A 125 -3.51 13.47 9.03
N LYS A 126 -4.64 13.68 9.73
CA LYS A 126 -5.05 12.85 10.87
C LYS A 126 -5.30 11.39 10.46
N LEU A 127 -5.90 11.15 9.29
CA LEU A 127 -6.13 9.81 8.79
C LEU A 127 -4.81 9.11 8.48
N LEU A 128 -3.86 9.80 7.85
CA LEU A 128 -2.53 9.25 7.58
C LEU A 128 -1.79 8.90 8.87
N TYR A 129 -1.91 9.74 9.91
CA TYR A 129 -1.40 9.44 11.24
C TYR A 129 -2.04 8.17 11.83
N ASP A 130 -3.38 8.10 11.82
CA ASP A 130 -4.11 6.95 12.37
C ASP A 130 -3.79 5.67 11.60
N ASN A 131 -3.68 5.73 10.27
CA ASN A 131 -3.27 4.60 9.44
C ASN A 131 -1.91 4.02 9.88
N ALA A 132 -0.88 4.87 10.00
CA ALA A 132 0.43 4.44 10.48
C ALA A 132 0.36 3.95 11.93
N ARG A 133 -0.29 4.69 12.83
CA ARG A 133 -0.43 4.32 14.24
C ARG A 133 -1.07 2.93 14.41
N PHE A 134 -2.13 2.63 13.67
CA PHE A 134 -2.86 1.36 13.80
C PHE A 134 -2.11 0.16 13.24
N ILE A 135 -1.17 0.33 12.31
CA ILE A 135 -0.23 -0.74 11.94
C ILE A 135 0.51 -1.26 13.20
N TYR A 136 1.07 -0.34 13.98
CA TYR A 136 1.81 -0.68 15.21
C TYR A 136 0.92 -1.07 16.38
N GLN A 137 -0.32 -0.60 16.45
CA GLN A 137 -1.25 -1.06 17.49
C GLN A 137 -1.71 -2.49 17.22
N ASN A 138 -2.10 -2.79 15.98
CA ASN A 138 -2.53 -4.13 15.58
C ASN A 138 -1.40 -5.14 15.73
N ALA A 139 -0.16 -4.75 15.40
CA ALA A 139 1.04 -5.58 15.59
C ALA A 139 1.20 -6.13 17.02
N LYS A 140 0.69 -5.44 18.06
CA LYS A 140 0.78 -5.91 19.46
C LYS A 140 -0.08 -7.14 19.75
N HIS A 141 -1.07 -7.39 18.90
CA HIS A 141 -2.03 -8.49 19.05
C HIS A 141 -1.75 -9.64 18.06
N ILE A 142 -0.73 -9.49 17.21
CA ILE A 142 -0.40 -10.44 16.15
C ILE A 142 0.90 -11.15 16.53
N GLN A 143 0.87 -12.48 16.63
CA GLN A 143 2.03 -13.28 17.04
C GLN A 143 2.81 -13.84 15.83
N TYR A 144 2.12 -14.13 14.73
CA TYR A 144 2.74 -14.64 13.51
C TYR A 144 3.55 -13.62 12.69
N ALA A 145 3.51 -12.33 13.06
CA ALA A 145 4.17 -11.26 12.32
C ALA A 145 4.87 -10.28 13.26
N ARG A 146 6.05 -9.82 12.85
CA ARG A 146 6.85 -8.83 13.57
C ARG A 146 7.29 -7.72 12.63
N LEU A 147 7.06 -6.47 13.02
CA LEU A 147 7.63 -5.31 12.32
C LEU A 147 9.15 -5.26 12.58
N ILE A 148 9.93 -5.10 11.53
CA ILE A 148 11.40 -4.98 11.60
C ILE A 148 11.87 -3.74 10.85
N GLU A 149 12.91 -3.10 11.37
CA GLU A 149 13.55 -1.93 10.77
C GLU A 149 14.73 -2.39 9.91
N LEU A 150 14.89 -1.79 8.73
CA LEU A 150 15.98 -2.04 7.80
C LEU A 150 17.02 -0.91 7.83
N ASP A 151 18.25 -1.20 7.44
CA ASP A 151 19.38 -0.25 7.47
C ASP A 151 19.15 1.03 6.65
N ASN A 152 18.31 0.96 5.61
CA ASN A 152 17.93 2.11 4.79
C ASN A 152 16.89 3.03 5.47
N GLY A 153 16.51 2.73 6.72
CA GLY A 153 15.52 3.46 7.51
C GLY A 153 14.07 3.18 7.09
N SER A 154 13.82 2.05 6.45
CA SER A 154 12.46 1.57 6.14
C SER A 154 12.02 0.47 7.09
N THR A 155 10.72 0.30 7.23
CA THR A 155 10.09 -0.80 7.96
C THR A 155 9.65 -1.88 6.99
N THR A 156 9.66 -3.14 7.45
CA THR A 156 8.96 -4.25 6.79
C THR A 156 8.46 -5.24 7.83
N ILE A 157 7.91 -6.37 7.38
CA ILE A 157 7.35 -7.42 8.23
C ILE A 157 8.16 -8.71 8.07
N GLU A 158 8.45 -9.38 9.18
CA GLU A 158 8.89 -10.78 9.21
C GLU A 158 7.73 -11.66 9.69
N TYR A 159 7.50 -12.78 9.02
CA TYR A 159 6.46 -13.74 9.36
C TYR A 159 7.03 -15.05 9.88
N THR A 160 6.31 -15.69 10.80
CA THR A 160 6.50 -17.09 11.15
C THR A 160 5.55 -17.94 10.31
N MET A 161 6.08 -18.89 9.56
CA MET A 161 5.33 -19.87 8.76
C MET A 161 5.67 -21.29 9.21
N LEU A 162 4.75 -22.21 9.01
CA LEU A 162 4.97 -23.63 9.25
C LEU A 162 5.19 -24.33 7.90
N ASP A 163 6.37 -24.91 7.70
CA ASP A 163 6.74 -25.65 6.49
C ASP A 163 7.13 -27.07 6.87
N ASN A 164 6.32 -28.05 6.47
CA ASN A 164 6.49 -29.46 6.82
C ASN A 164 6.68 -29.71 8.33
N GLY A 165 5.91 -28.98 9.17
CA GLY A 165 5.96 -29.09 10.62
C GLY A 165 7.15 -28.37 11.27
N LYS A 166 7.93 -27.60 10.51
CA LYS A 166 9.03 -26.79 11.02
C LYS A 166 8.75 -25.31 10.83
N GLU A 167 9.08 -24.51 11.83
CA GLU A 167 8.96 -23.07 11.72
C GLU A 167 10.01 -22.49 10.78
N LYS A 168 9.58 -21.50 10.01
CA LYS A 168 10.44 -20.74 9.12
C LYS A 168 10.07 -19.27 9.22
N HIS A 169 11.10 -18.43 9.31
CA HIS A 169 10.93 -16.98 9.26
C HIS A 169 11.14 -16.47 7.84
N ILE A 170 10.22 -15.64 7.37
CA ILE A 170 10.27 -15.04 6.03
C ILE A 170 10.10 -13.54 6.15
N VAL A 171 11.06 -12.80 5.60
CA VAL A 171 11.02 -11.34 5.54
C VAL A 171 10.27 -10.90 4.29
N CYS A 172 9.22 -10.11 4.48
CA CYS A 172 8.49 -9.43 3.42
C CYS A 172 9.41 -8.42 2.72
N PRO A 173 9.46 -8.39 1.38
CA PRO A 173 10.08 -7.28 0.66
C PRO A 173 9.45 -5.94 1.05
N MET A 174 10.27 -4.91 1.30
CA MET A 174 9.77 -3.60 1.75
C MET A 174 8.72 -3.01 0.78
N SER A 175 8.93 -3.17 -0.53
CA SER A 175 8.01 -2.64 -1.55
C SER A 175 6.61 -3.26 -1.44
N ILE A 176 6.53 -4.53 -1.05
CA ILE A 176 5.27 -5.25 -0.81
C ILE A 176 4.61 -4.73 0.46
N TYR A 177 5.37 -4.55 1.55
CA TYR A 177 4.85 -3.97 2.79
C TYR A 177 4.25 -2.58 2.58
N TYR A 178 5.00 -1.65 1.96
CA TYR A 178 4.49 -0.30 1.78
C TYR A 178 3.28 -0.27 0.84
N ARG A 179 3.33 -1.02 -0.27
CA ARG A 179 2.23 -0.99 -1.25
C ARG A 179 0.96 -1.65 -0.74
N TYR A 180 1.09 -2.77 -0.04
CA TYR A 180 -0.03 -3.66 0.26
C TYR A 180 -0.31 -3.82 1.75
N VAL A 181 0.39 -3.11 2.63
CA VAL A 181 0.00 -2.97 4.04
C VAL A 181 -0.14 -1.50 4.39
N VAL A 182 0.86 -0.66 4.08
CA VAL A 182 0.87 0.75 4.49
C VAL A 182 -0.11 1.62 3.72
N HIS A 183 -0.24 1.41 2.41
CA HIS A 183 -1.06 2.27 1.57
C HIS A 183 -2.51 2.39 2.10
N PRO A 184 -3.04 3.61 2.34
CA PRO A 184 -4.32 3.79 3.02
C PRO A 184 -5.53 3.41 2.15
N ARG A 185 -5.36 3.40 0.83
CA ARG A 185 -6.36 2.97 -0.15
C ARG A 185 -6.16 1.50 -0.52
N ILE A 186 -7.25 0.76 -0.60
CA ILE A 186 -7.32 -0.69 -0.84
C ILE A 186 -7.48 -1.00 -2.32
N THR A 187 -8.56 -0.51 -2.94
CA THR A 187 -8.82 -0.71 -4.38
C THR A 187 -9.09 0.62 -5.10
N PHE A 188 -10.32 1.12 -5.01
CA PHE A 188 -10.83 2.28 -5.74
C PHE A 188 -11.55 3.28 -4.83
N GLU A 189 -11.82 2.93 -3.58
CA GLU A 189 -12.43 3.83 -2.61
C GLU A 189 -11.46 4.94 -2.19
N ASP A 190 -11.96 6.09 -1.77
CA ASP A 190 -11.12 7.09 -1.11
C ASP A 190 -10.92 6.70 0.36
N ALA A 191 -9.74 6.98 0.91
CA ALA A 191 -9.46 6.67 2.31
C ALA A 191 -10.13 7.70 3.22
N GLU A 192 -11.20 7.28 3.89
CA GLU A 192 -12.08 8.16 4.67
C GLU A 192 -12.36 7.59 6.06
N TYR A 193 -12.88 8.45 6.95
CA TYR A 193 -13.46 8.01 8.20
C TYR A 193 -14.94 7.68 7.98
N VAL A 194 -15.33 6.45 8.32
CA VAL A 194 -16.73 6.01 8.32
C VAL A 194 -17.07 5.54 9.72
N TYR A 195 -18.23 5.96 10.22
CA TYR A 195 -18.63 5.77 11.64
C TYR A 195 -17.57 6.30 12.62
N GLY A 196 -16.90 7.40 12.24
CA GLY A 196 -15.83 8.03 13.03
C GLY A 196 -14.50 7.25 13.06
N LYS A 197 -14.35 6.17 12.29
CA LYS A 197 -13.18 5.28 12.31
C LYS A 197 -12.63 5.01 10.92
N PHE A 198 -11.32 4.85 10.83
CA PHE A 198 -10.66 4.39 9.61
C PHE A 198 -10.76 2.86 9.52
N TRP A 199 -10.81 2.28 8.32
CA TRP A 199 -11.06 0.84 8.14
C TRP A 199 -10.09 -0.04 8.91
N ARG A 200 -8.82 0.35 9.01
CA ARG A 200 -7.80 -0.45 9.71
C ARG A 200 -8.11 -0.60 11.20
N GLU A 201 -8.66 0.45 11.81
CA GLU A 201 -9.12 0.42 13.18
C GLU A 201 -10.44 -0.34 13.30
N TYR A 202 -11.40 0.02 12.43
CA TYR A 202 -12.76 -0.50 12.49
C TYR A 202 -12.77 -2.03 12.40
N LEU A 203 -12.17 -2.59 11.35
CA LEU A 203 -12.19 -4.03 11.10
C LEU A 203 -11.44 -4.82 12.19
N PHE A 204 -10.45 -4.21 12.85
CA PHE A 204 -9.64 -4.91 13.84
C PHE A 204 -10.28 -4.90 15.23
N TYR A 205 -10.88 -3.77 15.66
CA TYR A 205 -11.36 -3.55 17.02
C TYR A 205 -12.88 -3.46 17.16
N HIS A 206 -13.66 -3.59 16.08
CA HIS A 206 -15.12 -3.51 16.13
C HIS A 206 -15.76 -4.74 15.50
N ASN A 207 -16.89 -5.13 16.08
CA ASN A 207 -17.82 -6.12 15.56
C ASN A 207 -19.23 -5.72 15.97
N ASP A 208 -20.21 -6.02 15.13
CA ASP A 208 -21.60 -5.97 15.53
C ASP A 208 -21.96 -7.17 16.41
N ILE A 209 -23.07 -7.04 17.16
CA ILE A 209 -23.55 -8.11 18.04
C ILE A 209 -23.74 -9.39 17.21
N ASP A 210 -23.30 -10.51 17.76
CA ASP A 210 -23.30 -11.85 17.13
C ASP A 210 -22.30 -12.07 15.98
N TYR A 211 -21.49 -11.07 15.62
CA TYR A 211 -20.40 -11.21 14.63
C TYR A 211 -19.04 -11.36 15.32
N PRO A 212 -18.07 -12.08 14.72
CA PRO A 212 -16.78 -12.31 15.35
C PRO A 212 -15.90 -11.05 15.33
N LEU A 213 -15.23 -10.77 16.44
CA LEU A 213 -14.21 -9.72 16.52
C LEU A 213 -12.87 -10.21 15.95
N LEU A 214 -12.32 -9.49 14.97
CA LEU A 214 -11.09 -9.90 14.27
C LEU A 214 -9.89 -10.04 15.21
N MET A 215 -9.65 -9.04 16.07
CA MET A 215 -8.56 -9.08 17.04
C MET A 215 -8.61 -10.33 17.93
N GLU A 216 -9.79 -10.73 18.41
CA GLU A 216 -9.94 -11.92 19.25
C GLU A 216 -9.65 -13.21 18.48
N LYS A 217 -10.04 -13.27 17.20
CA LYS A 217 -9.77 -14.44 16.36
C LYS A 217 -8.30 -14.59 16.02
N LEU A 218 -7.57 -13.49 15.85
CA LEU A 218 -6.12 -13.50 15.60
C LEU A 218 -5.28 -13.74 16.86
N ASN A 219 -5.86 -13.54 18.05
CA ASN A 219 -5.14 -13.72 19.30
C ASN A 219 -4.72 -15.20 19.48
N GLY A 220 -3.44 -15.43 19.76
CA GLY A 220 -2.89 -16.78 19.91
C GLY A 220 -2.55 -17.50 18.60
N ILE A 221 -2.70 -16.85 17.44
CA ILE A 221 -2.33 -17.44 16.16
C ILE A 221 -0.83 -17.23 15.91
N GLU A 222 -0.06 -18.32 15.99
CA GLU A 222 1.41 -18.31 15.91
C GLU A 222 1.95 -18.32 14.47
N TRP A 223 1.20 -18.85 13.51
CA TRP A 223 1.67 -19.03 12.13
C TRP A 223 0.82 -18.25 11.13
N LEU A 224 1.50 -17.59 10.17
CA LEU A 224 0.83 -16.93 9.05
C LEU A 224 0.12 -17.97 8.19
N TRP A 225 0.86 -19.01 7.80
CA TRP A 225 0.43 -20.08 6.90
C TRP A 225 1.24 -21.35 7.15
N ASP A 226 0.61 -22.51 6.90
CA ASP A 226 1.12 -23.87 7.09
C ASP A 226 1.63 -24.55 5.80
N ASN A 227 1.76 -23.78 4.71
CA ASN A 227 2.21 -24.24 3.41
C ASN A 227 1.34 -25.38 2.82
N LYS A 228 0.06 -25.46 3.24
CA LYS A 228 -0.91 -26.43 2.72
C LYS A 228 -2.02 -25.72 1.97
N THR A 229 -2.33 -26.25 0.79
CA THR A 229 -3.54 -25.89 0.05
C THR A 229 -4.68 -26.79 0.50
N TYR A 230 -5.85 -26.21 0.75
CA TYR A 230 -7.05 -26.95 1.09
C TYR A 230 -8.30 -26.17 0.71
N TYR A 231 -9.44 -26.87 0.71
CA TYR A 231 -10.75 -26.27 0.54
C TYR A 231 -11.47 -26.27 1.89
N PRO A 232 -11.77 -25.11 2.49
CA PRO A 232 -12.47 -25.08 3.76
C PRO A 232 -13.89 -25.63 3.59
N PRO A 233 -14.35 -26.53 4.48
CA PRO A 233 -15.70 -27.06 4.39
C PRO A 233 -16.74 -25.96 4.62
N ALA A 234 -17.89 -26.09 3.95
CA ALA A 234 -19.04 -25.22 4.19
C ALA A 234 -19.48 -25.30 5.66
N HIS A 235 -19.97 -24.20 6.21
CA HIS A 235 -20.49 -24.10 7.58
C HIS A 235 -19.52 -24.52 8.70
N ARG A 236 -18.20 -24.56 8.45
CA ARG A 236 -17.21 -24.89 9.47
C ARG A 236 -17.31 -24.02 10.72
N THR A 237 -17.02 -24.64 11.87
CA THR A 237 -16.97 -23.96 13.16
C THR A 237 -15.57 -23.40 13.41
N TRP A 238 -15.46 -22.44 14.33
CA TRP A 238 -14.15 -21.92 14.75
C TRP A 238 -13.24 -23.04 15.29
N LYS A 239 -13.82 -23.98 16.05
CA LYS A 239 -13.11 -25.15 16.58
C LYS A 239 -12.48 -25.97 15.45
N TRP A 240 -13.26 -26.27 14.39
CA TRP A 240 -12.74 -27.01 13.24
C TRP A 240 -11.57 -26.28 12.59
N SER A 241 -11.69 -24.96 12.38
CA SER A 241 -10.61 -24.14 11.79
C SER A 241 -9.32 -24.25 12.59
N MET A 242 -9.38 -24.15 13.92
CA MET A 242 -8.20 -24.22 14.77
C MET A 242 -7.62 -25.64 14.93
N GLU A 243 -8.44 -26.68 14.86
CA GLU A 243 -7.97 -28.07 14.90
C GLU A 243 -7.28 -28.51 13.60
N ASN A 244 -7.64 -27.91 12.45
CA ASN A 244 -7.15 -28.34 11.13
C ASN A 244 -6.11 -27.39 10.54
N HIS A 245 -6.32 -26.07 10.66
CA HIS A 245 -5.48 -25.03 10.08
C HIS A 245 -5.37 -23.81 11.02
N PRO A 246 -4.66 -23.91 12.16
CA PRO A 246 -4.48 -22.82 13.13
C PRO A 246 -3.54 -21.72 12.60
N THR A 247 -3.96 -21.05 11.52
CA THR A 247 -3.16 -20.08 10.77
C THR A 247 -3.91 -18.76 10.62
N ALA A 248 -3.17 -17.68 10.40
CA ALA A 248 -3.76 -16.36 10.18
C ALA A 248 -4.63 -16.32 8.91
N ILE A 249 -4.18 -17.01 7.85
CA ILE A 249 -4.93 -17.11 6.59
C ILE A 249 -6.30 -17.77 6.78
N GLU A 250 -6.37 -18.89 7.50
CA GLU A 250 -7.67 -19.51 7.80
C GLU A 250 -8.50 -18.66 8.76
N THR A 251 -7.86 -18.03 9.74
CA THR A 251 -8.54 -17.13 10.68
C THR A 251 -9.28 -16.00 9.95
N LEU A 252 -8.61 -15.36 9.00
CA LEU A 252 -9.20 -14.30 8.18
C LEU A 252 -10.25 -14.83 7.21
N ASN A 253 -10.02 -15.99 6.60
CA ASN A 253 -11.03 -16.63 5.74
C ASN A 253 -12.33 -16.91 6.53
N TYR A 254 -12.20 -17.49 7.73
CA TYR A 254 -13.32 -17.72 8.63
C TYR A 254 -14.02 -16.40 9.01
N TRP A 255 -13.24 -15.39 9.41
CA TRP A 255 -13.78 -14.10 9.81
C TRP A 255 -14.56 -13.42 8.68
N VAL A 256 -14.02 -13.39 7.45
CA VAL A 256 -14.69 -12.81 6.28
C VAL A 256 -16.03 -13.53 6.01
N GLY A 257 -16.02 -14.86 5.96
CA GLY A 257 -17.23 -15.64 5.68
C GLY A 257 -18.29 -15.58 6.78
N LYS A 258 -17.92 -15.18 8.01
CA LYS A 258 -18.86 -14.92 9.10
C LYS A 258 -19.33 -13.47 9.14
N THR A 259 -18.50 -12.53 8.70
CA THR A 259 -18.80 -11.10 8.67
C THR A 259 -19.71 -10.73 7.52
N VAL A 260 -19.48 -11.30 6.33
CA VAL A 260 -20.32 -11.10 5.14
C VAL A 260 -20.99 -12.43 4.81
N ASN A 261 -22.13 -12.68 5.43
CA ASN A 261 -22.84 -13.95 5.39
C ASN A 261 -24.20 -13.88 4.65
N GLN A 262 -24.58 -12.69 4.19
CA GLN A 262 -25.79 -12.45 3.41
C GLN A 262 -25.46 -12.04 1.97
N LEU A 263 -26.37 -12.33 1.04
CA LEU A 263 -26.25 -11.88 -0.34
C LEU A 263 -26.48 -10.37 -0.40
N ALA A 264 -25.80 -9.70 -1.33
CA ALA A 264 -25.89 -8.24 -1.48
C ALA A 264 -27.34 -7.76 -1.60
N THR A 265 -27.71 -6.77 -0.78
CA THR A 265 -29.02 -6.11 -0.83
C THR A 265 -28.87 -4.61 -0.64
N GLY A 266 -29.67 -3.81 -1.35
CA GLY A 266 -29.59 -2.35 -1.25
C GLY A 266 -28.36 -1.77 -1.96
N ASP A 267 -27.74 -0.78 -1.32
CA ASP A 267 -26.57 -0.09 -1.85
C ASP A 267 -25.35 -1.02 -1.94
N ARG A 268 -24.37 -0.65 -2.78
CA ARG A 268 -23.17 -1.46 -3.05
C ARG A 268 -21.93 -0.70 -2.56
N PRO A 269 -21.61 -0.74 -1.26
CA PRO A 269 -20.58 0.10 -0.68
C PRO A 269 -19.17 -0.36 -1.06
N GLY A 270 -18.28 0.59 -1.35
CA GLY A 270 -16.84 0.33 -1.51
C GLY A 270 -16.02 0.48 -0.21
N GLN A 271 -16.60 1.12 0.81
CA GLN A 271 -15.93 1.36 2.09
C GLN A 271 -15.94 0.10 2.96
N PRO A 272 -14.78 -0.42 3.41
CA PRO A 272 -14.73 -1.67 4.16
C PRO A 272 -15.53 -1.66 5.47
N ASN A 273 -15.61 -0.51 6.16
CA ASN A 273 -16.39 -0.37 7.39
C ASN A 273 -17.88 -0.64 7.14
N VAL A 274 -18.40 -0.12 6.02
CA VAL A 274 -19.81 -0.26 5.64
C VAL A 274 -20.08 -1.71 5.27
N ILE A 275 -19.23 -2.32 4.45
CA ILE A 275 -19.35 -3.75 4.08
C ILE A 275 -19.37 -4.62 5.35
N ALA A 276 -18.49 -4.34 6.31
CA ALA A 276 -18.42 -5.09 7.55
C ALA A 276 -19.64 -4.91 8.44
N HIS A 277 -20.32 -3.76 8.38
CA HIS A 277 -21.51 -3.44 9.17
C HIS A 277 -22.81 -3.91 8.52
N GLU A 278 -22.89 -3.89 7.20
CA GLU A 278 -24.08 -4.31 6.45
C GLU A 278 -24.19 -5.83 6.31
N HIS A 279 -23.09 -6.55 6.56
CA HIS A 279 -22.99 -8.01 6.57
C HIS A 279 -23.42 -8.71 5.27
N ASN A 280 -23.50 -7.96 4.17
CA ASN A 280 -23.97 -8.45 2.89
C ASN A 280 -23.05 -7.99 1.74
N GLY A 281 -22.96 -8.82 0.70
CA GLY A 281 -22.07 -8.53 -0.43
C GLY A 281 -21.97 -9.65 -1.47
N TYR A 282 -21.39 -9.31 -2.63
CA TYR A 282 -20.95 -10.29 -3.63
C TYR A 282 -19.42 -10.30 -3.71
N CYS A 283 -18.87 -10.83 -4.81
CA CYS A 283 -17.44 -10.96 -5.02
C CYS A 283 -16.66 -9.65 -4.85
N GLY A 284 -17.22 -8.50 -5.25
CA GLY A 284 -16.59 -7.20 -5.10
C GLY A 284 -16.43 -6.79 -3.63
N GLU A 285 -17.51 -6.84 -2.85
CA GLU A 285 -17.49 -6.51 -1.42
C GLU A 285 -16.67 -7.53 -0.62
N LEU A 286 -16.78 -8.82 -0.94
CA LEU A 286 -15.99 -9.89 -0.35
C LEU A 286 -14.49 -9.70 -0.60
N GLN A 287 -14.11 -9.33 -1.83
CA GLN A 287 -12.72 -9.02 -2.16
C GLN A 287 -12.25 -7.80 -1.36
N GLN A 288 -13.04 -6.73 -1.32
CA GLN A 288 -12.69 -5.49 -0.65
C GLN A 288 -12.46 -5.69 0.85
N ILE A 289 -13.40 -6.34 1.54
CA ILE A 289 -13.28 -6.60 2.98
C ILE A 289 -12.18 -7.61 3.28
N ALA A 290 -11.97 -8.63 2.44
CA ALA A 290 -10.90 -9.60 2.63
C ALA A 290 -9.52 -8.94 2.54
N VAL A 291 -9.31 -8.08 1.53
CA VAL A 291 -8.05 -7.33 1.41
C VAL A 291 -7.91 -6.38 2.59
N ALA A 292 -8.94 -5.61 2.94
CA ALA A 292 -8.89 -4.67 4.07
C ALA A 292 -8.53 -5.38 5.40
N ALA A 293 -9.20 -6.48 5.71
CA ALA A 293 -8.98 -7.26 6.92
C ALA A 293 -7.57 -7.89 6.94
N GLN A 294 -7.12 -8.45 5.82
CA GLN A 294 -5.75 -8.98 5.68
C GLN A 294 -4.72 -7.88 5.93
N ARG A 295 -4.88 -6.69 5.32
CA ARG A 295 -3.96 -5.56 5.53
C ARG A 295 -4.00 -5.04 6.97
N ALA A 296 -5.17 -5.03 7.61
CA ALA A 296 -5.30 -4.68 9.04
C ALA A 296 -4.58 -5.69 9.95
N ALA A 297 -4.54 -6.94 9.52
CA ALA A 297 -3.83 -8.06 10.14
C ALA A 297 -2.37 -8.20 9.68
N LEU A 298 -1.78 -7.16 9.07
CA LEU A 298 -0.39 -7.15 8.59
C LEU A 298 -0.09 -8.22 7.52
N ILE A 299 -1.09 -8.67 6.76
CA ILE A 299 -0.93 -9.55 5.62
C ILE A 299 -1.02 -8.72 4.33
N PRO A 300 0.05 -8.66 3.50
CA PRO A 300 0.06 -7.87 2.29
C PRO A 300 -0.84 -8.51 1.24
N SER A 301 -1.87 -7.78 0.81
CA SER A 301 -2.89 -8.32 -0.09
C SER A 301 -3.36 -7.33 -1.14
N VAL A 302 -3.79 -7.85 -2.29
CA VAL A 302 -4.37 -7.08 -3.40
C VAL A 302 -5.52 -7.86 -4.02
N GLY A 303 -6.58 -7.15 -4.40
CA GLY A 303 -7.68 -7.73 -5.15
C GLY A 303 -7.26 -7.98 -6.61
N ILE A 304 -7.54 -9.18 -7.12
CA ILE A 304 -7.43 -9.50 -8.53
C ILE A 304 -8.85 -9.67 -9.06
N CYS A 305 -9.20 -8.90 -10.09
CA CYS A 305 -10.45 -9.02 -10.81
C CYS A 305 -10.17 -9.69 -12.16
N ASP A 306 -10.73 -10.86 -12.35
CA ASP A 306 -10.78 -11.52 -13.65
C ASP A 306 -12.07 -11.07 -14.35
N LEU A 307 -11.94 -10.03 -15.18
CA LEU A 307 -12.97 -9.60 -16.12
C LEU A 307 -12.76 -10.44 -17.38
N GLY A 308 -13.25 -11.69 -17.36
CA GLY A 308 -13.04 -12.67 -18.42
C GLY A 308 -13.36 -12.17 -19.83
#